data_AF-A0AAD7GSC2-F1
#
_entry.id   AF-A0AAD7GSC2-F1
#
_cell.length_a   1.000
_cell.length_b   1.000
_cell.length_c   1.000
_cell.angle_alpha   90.00
_cell.angle_beta   90.00
_cell.angle_gamma   90.00
#
_symmetry.space_group_name_H-M   'P 1'
#
loop_
_entity.id
_entity.type
_entity.pdbx_description
1 polymer ?
#
loop_
_entity_poly.entity_id
_entity_poly.type
_entity_poly.pdbx_seq_one_letter_code
_entity_poly.pdbx_strand_id
1 'polypeptide(L)'
;MNPPHPGRLANQPVKDNTYFLEDGDCVFIVEGTLFKLHKWSLCRDPESMFHGMFSLPQTTPAQSMEPIPLSDTANDFRALCWALYALPCEIQDQNDSGTDISRLVAVANMSHKYSLPAFEKWALSMIWQHFQPRGDYLTDCPQKMLDMMYEVTRACAASSRKNGCPV
;
A
#
# COMPACT_ATOMS: atom_id res chain seq x y z
N MET A 1 -34.61 -2.54 -36.58
CA MET A 1 -33.17 -2.86 -36.44
C MET A 1 -32.49 -1.60 -35.95
N ASN A 2 -32.08 -1.53 -34.69
CA ASN A 2 -31.32 -0.37 -34.18
C ASN A 2 -29.84 -0.56 -34.49
N PRO A 3 -29.11 0.51 -34.90
CA PRO A 3 -27.70 0.42 -35.19
C PRO A 3 -26.89 0.25 -33.89
N PRO A 4 -25.74 -0.45 -33.92
CA PRO A 4 -24.88 -0.59 -32.76
C PRO A 4 -24.24 0.77 -32.43
N HIS A 5 -24.34 1.18 -31.17
CA HIS A 5 -23.72 2.41 -30.68
C HIS A 5 -22.18 2.27 -30.66
N PRO A 6 -21.42 3.15 -31.32
CA PRO A 6 -19.96 3.15 -31.25
C PRO A 6 -19.55 3.92 -30.00
N GLY A 7 -19.39 3.25 -28.86
CA GLY A 7 -19.09 3.98 -27.64
C GLY A 7 -18.94 3.17 -26.36
N ARG A 8 -18.22 2.04 -26.38
CA ARG A 8 -17.59 1.50 -25.17
C ARG A 8 -16.52 0.45 -25.51
N LEU A 9 -15.37 0.88 -26.01
CA LEU A 9 -14.13 0.15 -25.70
C LEU A 9 -13.86 0.42 -24.22
N ALA A 10 -14.60 -0.25 -23.32
CA ALA A 10 -14.21 -0.29 -21.92
C ALA A 10 -12.84 -0.94 -21.90
N ASN A 11 -11.79 -0.18 -21.53
CA ASN A 11 -10.49 -0.76 -21.23
C ASN A 11 -10.74 -1.90 -20.25
N GLN A 12 -10.57 -3.14 -20.72
CA GLN A 12 -10.74 -4.30 -19.87
C GLN A 12 -9.68 -4.21 -18.78
N PRO A 13 -10.03 -4.54 -17.52
CA PRO A 13 -9.06 -4.53 -16.44
C PRO A 13 -7.88 -5.44 -16.78
N VAL A 14 -6.66 -4.94 -16.58
CA VAL A 14 -5.42 -5.67 -16.90
C VAL A 14 -4.91 -6.36 -15.64
N LYS A 15 -4.46 -7.60 -15.74
CA LYS A 15 -3.86 -8.32 -14.60
C LYS A 15 -2.49 -7.75 -14.27
N ASP A 16 -2.20 -7.53 -13.00
CA ASP A 16 -0.84 -7.19 -12.58
C ASP A 16 0.11 -8.36 -12.86
N ASN A 17 1.31 -8.06 -13.38
CA ASN A 17 2.26 -9.09 -13.79
C ASN A 17 2.92 -9.82 -12.61
N THR A 18 2.91 -9.23 -11.41
CA THR A 18 3.58 -9.77 -10.23
C THR A 18 2.57 -10.23 -9.18
N TYR A 19 1.51 -9.46 -8.98
CA TYR A 19 0.56 -9.63 -7.88
C TYR A 19 -0.82 -10.09 -8.36
N PHE A 20 -0.86 -10.87 -9.44
CA PHE A 20 -2.03 -11.65 -9.83
C PHE A 20 -1.76 -13.14 -9.55
N LEU A 21 -1.86 -13.54 -8.28
CA LEU A 21 -1.48 -14.86 -7.79
C LEU A 21 -2.48 -15.93 -8.23
N GLU A 22 -2.00 -17.05 -8.75
CA GLU A 22 -2.86 -18.14 -9.23
C GLU A 22 -3.73 -18.72 -8.10
N ASP A 23 -3.14 -18.85 -6.91
CA ASP A 23 -3.72 -19.38 -5.67
C ASP A 23 -4.40 -18.33 -4.78
N GLY A 24 -4.41 -17.05 -5.18
CA GLY A 24 -5.08 -16.00 -4.41
C GLY A 24 -6.59 -16.23 -4.25
N ASP A 25 -7.14 -15.74 -3.15
CA ASP A 25 -8.53 -15.92 -2.73
C ASP A 25 -9.29 -14.58 -2.56
N CYS A 26 -8.66 -13.47 -2.99
CA CYS A 26 -9.26 -12.14 -3.07
C CYS A 26 -8.74 -11.38 -4.30
N VAL A 27 -9.61 -10.63 -4.97
CA VAL A 27 -9.25 -9.80 -6.13
C VAL A 27 -9.58 -8.34 -5.84
N PHE A 28 -8.64 -7.44 -6.11
CA PHE A 28 -8.83 -5.98 -6.07
C PHE A 28 -8.71 -5.42 -7.48
N ILE A 29 -9.45 -4.34 -7.76
CA ILE A 29 -9.26 -3.52 -8.95
C ILE A 29 -8.82 -2.11 -8.55
N VAL A 30 -7.63 -1.72 -9.00
CA VAL A 30 -6.97 -0.46 -8.66
C VAL A 30 -6.48 0.19 -9.95
N GLU A 31 -6.96 1.38 -10.28
CA GLU A 31 -6.58 2.10 -11.50
C GLU A 31 -6.70 1.24 -12.78
N GLY A 32 -7.76 0.42 -12.87
CA GLY A 32 -7.96 -0.51 -13.99
C GLY A 32 -7.04 -1.74 -14.01
N THR A 33 -6.23 -1.94 -12.97
CA THR A 33 -5.35 -3.10 -12.78
C THR A 33 -5.94 -4.07 -11.77
N LEU A 34 -5.95 -5.37 -12.08
CA LEU A 34 -6.40 -6.43 -11.19
C LEU A 34 -5.22 -6.98 -10.39
N PHE A 35 -5.41 -7.04 -9.08
CA PHE A 35 -4.50 -7.67 -8.13
C PHE A 35 -5.21 -8.85 -7.48
N LYS A 36 -4.63 -10.05 -7.57
CA LYS A 36 -5.18 -11.26 -6.96
C LYS A 36 -4.23 -11.72 -5.87
N LEU A 37 -4.67 -11.63 -4.62
CA LEU A 37 -3.85 -11.79 -3.41
C LEU A 37 -4.45 -12.81 -2.46
N HIS A 38 -3.70 -13.14 -1.40
CA HIS A 38 -4.17 -13.96 -0.29
C HIS A 38 -4.75 -13.10 0.84
N LYS A 39 -5.98 -13.39 1.28
CA LYS A 39 -6.64 -12.77 2.44
C LYS A 39 -5.77 -12.86 3.68
N TRP A 40 -5.16 -14.03 3.90
CA TRP A 40 -4.21 -14.24 5.00
C TRP A 40 -3.10 -13.20 5.02
N SER A 41 -2.50 -12.87 3.87
CA SER A 41 -1.42 -11.87 3.79
C SER A 41 -1.90 -10.48 4.22
N LEU A 42 -3.11 -10.08 3.82
CA LEU A 42 -3.73 -8.79 4.16
C LEU A 42 -4.21 -8.73 5.62
N CYS A 43 -4.46 -9.89 6.21
CA CYS A 43 -4.91 -10.08 7.60
C CYS A 43 -3.78 -10.45 8.56
N ARG A 44 -2.50 -10.39 8.13
CA ARG A 44 -1.36 -10.66 9.02
C ARG A 44 -1.33 -9.73 10.23
N ASP A 45 -1.77 -8.49 10.03
CA ASP A 45 -1.96 -7.54 11.12
C ASP A 45 -3.41 -7.64 11.64
N PRO A 46 -3.63 -7.94 12.93
CA PRO A 46 -4.98 -8.03 13.51
C PRO A 46 -5.80 -6.75 13.40
N GLU A 47 -5.16 -5.58 13.36
CA GLU A 47 -5.83 -4.27 13.27
C GLU A 47 -6.16 -3.85 11.83
N SER A 48 -5.77 -4.68 10.86
CA SER A 48 -6.02 -4.47 9.43
C SER A 48 -7.48 -4.20 9.12
N MET A 49 -7.74 -3.16 8.33
CA MET A 49 -9.07 -2.88 7.77
C MET A 49 -9.65 -4.10 7.02
N PHE A 50 -8.76 -4.92 6.44
CA PHE A 50 -9.15 -6.10 5.68
C PHE A 50 -9.78 -7.20 6.56
N HIS A 51 -9.46 -7.28 7.87
CA HIS A 51 -10.16 -8.20 8.79
C HIS A 51 -11.65 -7.91 8.85
N GLY A 52 -12.02 -6.64 9.03
CA GLY A 52 -13.41 -6.22 9.04
C GLY A 52 -14.09 -6.50 7.71
N MET A 53 -13.43 -6.20 6.60
CA MET A 53 -13.95 -6.41 5.25
C MET A 53 -14.24 -7.89 4.94
N PHE A 54 -13.37 -8.81 5.37
CA PHE A 54 -13.55 -10.25 5.12
C PHE A 54 -14.44 -10.96 6.13
N SER A 55 -14.66 -10.37 7.31
CA SER A 55 -15.51 -10.93 8.36
C SER A 55 -17.00 -10.66 8.15
N LEU A 56 -17.35 -9.73 7.23
CA LEU A 56 -18.74 -9.43 6.92
C LEU A 56 -19.41 -10.60 6.17
N PRO A 57 -20.63 -10.99 6.55
CA PRO A 57 -21.37 -12.02 5.83
C PRO A 57 -21.59 -11.59 4.37
N GLN A 58 -20.96 -12.29 3.43
CA GLN A 58 -21.22 -12.08 2.02
C GLN A 58 -22.65 -12.55 1.72
N THR A 59 -23.48 -11.68 1.15
CA THR A 59 -24.91 -11.95 0.95
C THR A 59 -25.15 -13.01 -0.12
N THR A 60 -24.14 -13.34 -0.93
CA THR A 60 -24.18 -14.42 -1.92
C THR A 60 -22.81 -15.12 -2.10
N PRO A 61 -22.76 -16.45 -2.35
CA PRO A 61 -21.52 -17.18 -2.60
C PRO A 61 -20.73 -16.69 -3.82
N ALA A 62 -21.42 -16.08 -4.80
CA ALA A 62 -20.85 -15.58 -6.05
C ALA A 62 -19.98 -14.31 -5.87
N GLN A 63 -20.17 -13.55 -4.79
CA GLN A 63 -19.37 -12.34 -4.48
C GLN A 63 -17.93 -12.63 -4.06
N SER A 64 -17.58 -13.89 -3.77
CA SER A 64 -16.25 -14.25 -3.26
C SER A 64 -15.10 -13.98 -4.24
N MET A 65 -15.38 -13.80 -5.54
CA MET A 65 -14.39 -13.47 -6.56
C MET A 65 -14.67 -12.16 -7.31
N GLU A 66 -15.68 -11.38 -6.90
CA GLU A 66 -15.91 -10.07 -7.51
C GLU A 66 -14.75 -9.11 -7.13
N PRO A 67 -14.12 -8.42 -8.11
CA PRO A 67 -13.04 -7.50 -7.81
C PRO A 67 -13.48 -6.35 -6.90
N ILE A 68 -12.79 -6.17 -5.78
CA ILE A 68 -13.03 -5.10 -4.83
C ILE A 68 -12.37 -3.80 -5.34
N PRO A 69 -13.13 -2.74 -5.65
CA PRO A 69 -12.56 -1.51 -6.17
C PRO A 69 -11.87 -0.70 -5.08
N LEU A 70 -10.63 -0.27 -5.35
CA LEU A 70 -9.88 0.67 -4.51
C LEU A 70 -9.57 1.94 -5.31
N SER A 71 -9.59 3.08 -4.62
CA SER A 71 -9.35 4.41 -5.20
C SER A 71 -7.88 4.81 -5.31
N ASP A 72 -6.96 3.89 -5.03
CA ASP A 72 -5.52 4.14 -5.06
C ASP A 72 -4.94 4.11 -6.47
N THR A 73 -3.66 4.51 -6.57
CA THR A 73 -2.86 4.25 -7.76
C THR A 73 -2.40 2.80 -7.76
N ALA A 74 -2.27 2.20 -8.96
CA ALA A 74 -1.74 0.85 -9.07
C ALA A 74 -0.30 0.75 -8.54
N ASN A 75 0.48 1.84 -8.64
CA ASN A 75 1.85 1.88 -8.16
C ASN A 75 1.95 1.84 -6.63
N ASP A 76 1.15 2.63 -5.92
CA ASP A 76 1.15 2.64 -4.45
C ASP A 76 0.64 1.31 -3.90
N PHE A 77 -0.39 0.74 -4.52
CA PHE A 77 -0.90 -0.57 -4.12
C PHE A 77 0.13 -1.68 -4.37
N ARG A 78 0.90 -1.59 -5.46
CA ARG A 78 2.01 -2.51 -5.73
C ARG A 78 3.11 -2.40 -4.67
N ALA A 79 3.42 -1.19 -4.19
CA ALA A 79 4.37 -1.01 -3.09
C ALA A 79 3.90 -1.69 -1.80
N LEU A 80 2.61 -1.57 -1.46
CA LEU A 80 2.03 -2.31 -0.33
C LEU A 80 2.11 -3.83 -0.55
N CYS A 81 1.76 -4.32 -1.74
CA CYS A 81 1.86 -5.74 -2.07
C CYS A 81 3.30 -6.25 -1.91
N TRP A 82 4.29 -5.47 -2.35
CA TRP A 82 5.70 -5.78 -2.12
C TRP A 82 6.00 -5.94 -0.63
N ALA A 83 5.59 -5.01 0.23
CA ALA A 83 5.82 -5.13 1.67
C ALA A 83 5.17 -6.38 2.30
N LEU A 84 3.98 -6.77 1.83
CA LEU A 84 3.25 -7.94 2.34
C LEU A 84 3.91 -9.28 1.96
N TYR A 85 4.57 -9.33 0.80
CA TYR A 85 5.11 -10.56 0.20
C TYR A 85 6.65 -10.61 0.14
N ALA A 86 7.35 -9.53 0.46
CA ALA A 86 8.80 -9.45 0.36
C ALA A 86 9.49 -10.54 1.21
N LEU A 87 10.50 -11.16 0.60
CA LEU A 87 11.37 -12.12 1.26
C LEU A 87 12.42 -11.38 2.11
N PRO A 88 13.00 -12.05 3.13
CA PRO A 88 14.04 -11.46 3.97
C PRO A 88 15.22 -10.87 3.18
N CYS A 89 15.65 -11.51 2.10
CA CYS A 89 16.73 -11.02 1.23
C CYS A 89 16.35 -9.72 0.51
N GLU A 90 15.11 -9.60 0.02
CA GLU A 90 14.64 -8.39 -0.66
C GLU A 90 14.51 -7.20 0.31
N ILE A 91 14.20 -7.49 1.58
CA ILE A 91 14.21 -6.51 2.66
C ILE A 91 15.65 -6.11 3.02
N GLN A 92 16.59 -7.06 3.02
CA GLN A 92 18.01 -6.79 3.24
C GLN A 92 18.62 -5.95 2.10
N ASP A 93 18.25 -6.22 0.86
CA ASP A 93 18.72 -5.44 -0.30
C ASP A 93 18.34 -3.95 -0.21
N GLN A 94 17.20 -3.63 0.42
CA GLN A 94 16.80 -2.24 0.70
C GLN A 94 17.71 -1.53 1.71
N ASN A 95 18.43 -2.28 2.54
CA ASN A 95 19.44 -1.73 3.45
C ASN A 95 20.80 -1.54 2.77
N ASP A 96 21.17 -2.46 1.87
CA ASP A 96 22.53 -2.58 1.36
C ASP A 96 22.75 -1.89 0.00
N SER A 97 21.77 -1.95 -0.91
CA SER A 97 21.94 -1.57 -2.33
C SER A 97 21.44 -0.16 -2.68
N GLY A 98 21.00 0.61 -1.69
CA GLY A 98 20.35 1.90 -1.87
C GLY A 98 18.85 1.79 -1.63
N THR A 99 18.40 2.35 -0.51
CA THR A 99 17.00 2.32 -0.08
C THR A 99 16.09 3.03 -1.08
N ASP A 100 15.08 2.34 -1.59
CA ASP A 100 14.02 2.93 -2.42
C ASP A 100 13.03 3.69 -1.52
N ILE A 101 13.39 4.92 -1.18
CA ILE A 101 12.61 5.76 -0.27
C ILE A 101 11.21 6.04 -0.82
N SER A 102 11.07 6.22 -2.13
CA SER A 102 9.75 6.44 -2.75
C SER A 102 8.81 5.26 -2.51
N ARG A 103 9.32 4.02 -2.63
CA ARG A 103 8.56 2.82 -2.29
C ARG A 103 8.21 2.74 -0.81
N LEU A 104 9.15 3.06 0.08
CA LEU A 104 8.89 3.05 1.52
C LEU A 104 7.84 4.09 1.93
N VAL A 105 7.85 5.29 1.33
CA VAL A 105 6.83 6.32 1.56
C VAL A 105 5.46 5.82 1.09
N ALA A 106 5.39 5.19 -0.09
CA ALA A 106 4.15 4.57 -0.57
C ALA A 106 3.67 3.47 0.39
N VAL A 107 4.56 2.61 0.90
CA VAL A 107 4.23 1.60 1.91
C VAL A 107 3.69 2.25 3.18
N ALA A 108 4.34 3.29 3.71
CA ALA A 108 3.91 3.97 4.93
C ALA A 108 2.50 4.56 4.76
N ASN A 109 2.25 5.28 3.66
CA ASN A 109 0.96 5.88 3.36
C ASN A 109 -0.16 4.84 3.19
N MET A 110 0.13 3.76 2.45
CA MET A 110 -0.85 2.70 2.20
C MET A 110 -1.12 1.88 3.47
N SER A 111 -0.08 1.57 4.24
CA SER A 111 -0.22 0.87 5.52
C SER A 111 -1.05 1.69 6.50
N HIS A 112 -0.85 3.01 6.53
CA HIS A 112 -1.68 3.91 7.31
C HIS A 112 -3.15 3.89 6.86
N LYS A 113 -3.40 4.01 5.55
CA LYS A 113 -4.75 4.01 4.97
C LYS A 113 -5.53 2.72 5.28
N TYR A 114 -4.85 1.58 5.24
CA TYR A 114 -5.45 0.25 5.44
C TYR A 114 -5.33 -0.29 6.87
N SER A 115 -4.93 0.55 7.83
CA SER A 115 -4.76 0.19 9.24
C SER A 115 -3.82 -1.00 9.45
N LEU A 116 -2.63 -0.94 8.87
CA LEU A 116 -1.56 -1.95 9.00
C LEU A 116 -0.41 -1.38 9.85
N PRO A 117 -0.60 -1.18 11.17
CA PRO A 117 0.34 -0.46 12.03
C PRO A 117 1.74 -1.08 12.08
N ALA A 118 1.86 -2.41 11.97
CA ALA A 118 3.17 -3.06 11.94
C ALA A 118 3.99 -2.66 10.70
N PHE A 119 3.33 -2.60 9.53
CA PHE A 119 3.95 -2.22 8.27
C PHE A 119 4.23 -0.72 8.20
N GLU A 120 3.31 0.11 8.72
CA GLU A 120 3.51 1.56 8.83
C GLU A 120 4.74 1.87 9.69
N LYS A 121 4.79 1.31 10.90
CA LYS A 121 5.92 1.52 11.82
C LYS A 121 7.24 1.05 11.23
N TRP A 122 7.24 -0.11 10.56
CA TRP A 122 8.43 -0.63 9.89
C TRP A 122 8.90 0.32 8.78
N ALA A 123 8.02 0.73 7.87
CA ALA A 123 8.37 1.62 6.76
C ALA A 123 8.88 2.98 7.27
N LEU A 124 8.24 3.56 8.28
CA LEU A 124 8.69 4.80 8.92
C LEU A 124 10.06 4.64 9.58
N SER A 125 10.32 3.51 10.25
CA SER A 125 11.63 3.22 10.83
C SER A 125 12.73 3.16 9.76
N MET A 126 12.46 2.52 8.63
CA MET A 126 13.40 2.42 7.50
C MET A 126 13.69 3.80 6.89
N ILE A 127 12.64 4.61 6.69
CA ILE A 127 12.75 6.00 6.23
C ILE A 127 13.58 6.82 7.21
N TRP A 128 13.29 6.74 8.50
CA TRP A 128 14.05 7.47 9.52
C TRP A 128 15.50 7.04 9.58
N GLN A 129 15.81 5.75 9.50
CA GLN A 129 17.18 5.24 9.50
C GLN A 129 17.98 5.72 8.28
N HIS A 130 17.33 5.82 7.12
CA HIS A 130 17.96 6.38 5.93
C HIS A 130 18.36 7.85 6.12
N PHE A 131 17.52 8.61 6.83
CA PHE A 131 17.75 10.03 7.09
C PHE A 131 18.45 10.33 8.42
N GLN A 132 18.78 9.31 9.23
CA GLN A 132 19.57 9.53 10.44
C GLN A 132 20.94 10.08 10.05
N PRO A 133 21.40 11.20 10.67
CA PRO A 133 22.73 11.72 10.41
C PRO A 133 23.78 10.68 10.78
N ARG A 134 24.44 10.08 9.78
CA ARG A 134 25.58 9.18 9.97
C ARG A 134 26.85 9.98 10.24
N GLY A 135 26.84 10.84 11.27
CA GLY A 135 27.96 11.73 11.60
C GLY A 135 28.25 12.78 10.52
N ASP A 136 28.33 14.04 10.96
CA ASP A 136 29.14 15.09 10.32
C ASP A 136 28.62 15.78 9.03
N TYR A 137 27.31 16.05 8.85
CA TYR A 137 26.88 16.83 7.67
C TYR A 137 25.70 17.78 7.93
N LEU A 138 25.99 18.95 8.51
CA LEU A 138 25.10 20.13 8.48
C LEU A 138 25.19 20.92 7.16
N THR A 139 25.60 20.32 6.04
CA THR A 139 25.94 21.11 4.84
C THR A 139 25.24 20.73 3.55
N ASP A 140 24.54 19.60 3.46
CA ASP A 140 23.74 19.30 2.26
C ASP A 140 22.48 18.53 2.65
N CYS A 141 21.44 19.28 3.00
CA CYS A 141 20.08 18.76 3.03
C CYS A 141 19.42 19.17 1.71
N PRO A 142 19.29 18.27 0.70
CA PRO A 142 18.63 18.63 -0.54
C PRO A 142 17.18 19.00 -0.24
N GLN A 143 16.69 20.14 -0.74
CA GLN A 143 15.33 20.64 -0.51
C GLN A 143 14.23 19.56 -0.64
N LYS A 144 14.40 18.61 -1.56
CA LYS A 144 13.49 17.45 -1.74
C LYS A 144 13.34 16.57 -0.49
N MET A 145 14.38 16.48 0.33
CA MET A 145 14.39 15.73 1.58
C MET A 145 13.53 16.41 2.65
N LEU A 146 13.56 17.75 2.71
CA LEU A 146 12.67 18.53 3.58
C LEU A 146 11.21 18.41 3.15
N ASP A 147 10.93 18.50 1.84
CA ASP A 147 9.58 18.34 1.31
C ASP A 147 9.03 16.94 1.65
N MET A 148 9.85 15.91 1.54
CA MET A 148 9.47 14.53 1.88
C MET A 148 9.24 14.34 3.38
N MET A 149 10.11 14.87 4.24
CA MET A 149 9.91 14.84 5.70
C MET A 149 8.64 15.59 6.13
N TYR A 150 8.34 16.71 5.47
CA TYR A 150 7.11 17.48 5.70
C TYR A 150 5.87 16.66 5.35
N GLU A 151 5.88 15.98 4.20
CA GLU A 151 4.77 15.12 3.77
C GLU A 151 4.49 13.98 4.74
N VAL A 152 5.55 13.31 5.22
CA VAL A 152 5.42 12.24 6.24
C VAL A 152 4.89 12.82 7.55
N THR A 153 5.42 13.94 8.03
CA THR A 153 4.98 14.59 9.27
C THR A 153 3.52 15.04 9.18
N ARG A 154 3.10 15.57 8.03
CA ARG A 154 1.72 15.97 7.75
C ARG A 154 0.77 14.78 7.80
N ALA A 155 1.15 13.64 7.20
CA ALA A 155 0.37 12.40 7.26
C ALA A 155 0.21 11.91 8.70
N CYS A 156 1.29 11.89 9.50
CA CYS A 156 1.24 11.50 10.91
C CYS A 156 0.39 12.46 11.77
N ALA A 157 0.52 13.78 11.59
CA ALA A 157 -0.18 14.79 12.39
C ALA A 157 -1.68 14.88 12.09
N ALA A 158 -2.11 14.49 10.89
CA ALA A 158 -3.52 14.38 10.53
C ALA A 158 -4.22 13.22 11.27
N SER A 159 -3.45 12.21 11.70
CA SER A 159 -3.97 11.07 12.45
C SER A 159 -3.96 11.25 13.97
N SER A 160 -2.99 11.98 14.54
CA SER A 160 -3.00 12.31 15.98
C SER A 160 -4.21 13.17 16.40
N ARG A 161 -4.84 13.91 15.47
CA ARG A 161 -6.07 14.66 15.75
C ARG A 161 -7.34 13.81 15.73
N LYS A 162 -7.30 12.60 15.16
CA LYS A 162 -8.45 11.69 15.12
C LYS A 162 -8.56 10.83 16.38
N ASN A 163 -7.44 10.58 17.05
CA ASN A 163 -7.38 9.82 18.29
C ASN A 163 -7.38 10.73 19.51
N GLY A 164 -8.41 11.57 19.66
CA GLY A 164 -8.58 12.46 20.80
C GLY A 164 -8.38 11.73 22.13
N CYS A 165 -7.19 11.86 22.69
CA CYS A 165 -6.86 11.43 24.04
C CYS A 165 -6.90 12.70 24.91
N PRO A 166 -7.79 12.78 25.92
CA PRO A 166 -7.82 13.91 26.81
C PRO A 166 -6.55 13.94 27.66
N VAL A 167 -6.11 15.16 27.93
CA VAL A 167 -4.94 15.53 28.76
C VAL A 167 -5.07 15.02 30.18
#